data_AF-A0A2E0ZJ10-F1
#
_entry.id   AF-A0A2E0ZJ10-F1
#
_cell.length_a   1.000
_cell.length_b   1.000
_cell.length_c   1.000
_cell.angle_alpha   90.00
_cell.angle_beta   90.00
_cell.angle_gamma   90.00
#
_symmetry.space_group_name_H-M   'P 1'
#
loop_
_entity.id
_entity.type
_entity.pdbx_description
1 polymer ?
#
loop_
_entity_poly.entity_id
_entity_poly.type
_entity_poly.pdbx_seq_one_letter_code
_entity_poly.pdbx_strand_id
1 'polypeptide(L)'
;MFRWVRNIVQTIWFFFKFVTILAVGYLLLMGLLWLLHHPALASMTQSSASAADFWGRMETAVKAMGGVFLLTWGLRFLDQFFLRGRLTSGLSLVSRGSFSLISLFTFPFVHGSYGHLLGNTPLLLLFGGLAILFLPTVTLLVEVLLFIFLVQGVGVWLFGARNGRTVGASGLVLAFYGFDVAHGLFAGGWVTVLALALLLFFGRRMFRTLLSRGKTAEGAQISTAGHLWGFLSGIFAAYLISPFGPLAVG
;
A
#
# COMPACT_ATOMS: atom_id res chain seq x y z
N MET A 1 41.30 11.34 -6.74
CA MET A 1 41.38 9.97 -6.17
C MET A 1 40.37 9.73 -5.04
N PHE A 2 40.33 10.55 -3.98
CA PHE A 2 39.42 10.37 -2.82
C PHE A 2 37.91 10.30 -3.12
N ARG A 3 37.41 11.07 -4.11
CA ARG A 3 35.98 11.10 -4.44
C ARG A 3 35.49 9.79 -5.05
N TRP A 4 36.31 9.11 -5.85
CA TRP A 4 35.96 7.86 -6.51
C TRP A 4 35.89 6.69 -5.51
N VAL A 5 36.91 6.59 -4.64
CA VAL A 5 36.92 5.59 -3.55
C VAL A 5 35.72 5.76 -2.63
N ARG A 6 35.40 7.00 -2.23
CA ARG A 6 34.21 7.29 -1.40
C ARG A 6 32.92 6.84 -2.09
N ASN A 7 32.75 7.13 -3.38
CA ASN A 7 31.56 6.73 -4.13
C ASN A 7 31.42 5.20 -4.25
N ILE A 8 32.54 4.49 -4.45
CA ILE A 8 32.55 3.01 -4.46
C ILE A 8 32.14 2.46 -3.10
N VAL A 9 32.75 2.95 -2.02
CA VAL A 9 32.43 2.51 -0.66
C VAL A 9 30.95 2.76 -0.35
N GLN A 10 30.42 3.94 -0.68
CA GLN A 10 29.00 4.26 -0.51
C GLN A 10 28.09 3.33 -1.32
N THR A 11 28.48 3.00 -2.55
CA THR A 11 27.73 2.09 -3.43
C THR A 11 27.70 0.69 -2.83
N ILE A 12 28.85 0.17 -2.40
CA ILE A 12 28.96 -1.13 -1.74
C ILE A 12 28.09 -1.17 -0.48
N TRP A 13 28.17 -0.15 0.40
CA TRP A 13 27.33 -0.07 1.60
C TRP A 13 25.84 -0.01 1.29
N PHE A 14 25.47 0.70 0.22
CA PHE A 14 24.09 0.72 -0.24
C PHE A 14 23.62 -0.69 -0.64
N PHE A 15 24.41 -1.43 -1.43
CA PHE A 15 24.08 -2.80 -1.83
C PHE A 15 23.96 -3.74 -0.62
N PHE A 16 24.87 -3.65 0.34
CA PHE A 16 24.75 -4.43 1.58
C PHE A 16 23.46 -4.12 2.32
N LYS A 17 23.15 -2.83 2.56
CA LYS A 17 21.89 -2.44 3.23
C LYS A 17 20.66 -2.92 2.44
N PHE A 18 20.68 -2.80 1.12
CA PHE A 18 19.58 -3.23 0.27
C PHE A 18 19.35 -4.74 0.35
N VAL A 19 20.42 -5.54 0.21
CA VAL A 19 20.35 -7.00 0.35
C VAL A 19 19.90 -7.38 1.75
N THR A 20 20.41 -6.74 2.80
CA THR A 20 19.95 -6.97 4.18
C THR A 20 18.45 -6.68 4.32
N ILE A 21 17.95 -5.57 3.79
CA ILE A 21 16.52 -5.22 3.89
C ILE A 21 15.66 -6.26 3.18
N LEU A 22 16.03 -6.68 1.97
CA LEU A 22 15.29 -7.71 1.23
C LEU A 22 15.37 -9.08 1.92
N ALA A 23 16.56 -9.50 2.36
CA ALA A 23 16.74 -10.77 3.04
C ALA A 23 15.98 -10.82 4.36
N VAL A 24 16.11 -9.79 5.20
CA VAL A 24 15.35 -9.69 6.46
C VAL A 24 13.85 -9.63 6.18
N GLY A 25 13.40 -8.83 5.21
CA GLY A 25 11.98 -8.76 4.83
C GLY A 25 11.44 -10.12 4.35
N TYR A 26 12.21 -10.84 3.53
CA TYR A 26 11.86 -12.18 3.07
C TYR A 26 11.84 -13.20 4.21
N LEU A 27 12.83 -13.18 5.10
CA LEU A 27 12.87 -14.07 6.27
C LEU A 27 11.75 -13.78 7.26
N LEU A 28 11.37 -12.51 7.44
CA LEU A 28 10.20 -12.14 8.24
C LEU A 28 8.91 -12.65 7.59
N LEU A 29 8.76 -12.50 6.28
CA LEU A 29 7.63 -13.06 5.53
C LEU A 29 7.55 -14.58 5.71
N MET A 30 8.65 -15.30 5.48
CA MET A 30 8.70 -16.76 5.65
C MET A 30 8.49 -17.18 7.10
N GLY A 31 9.04 -16.46 8.07
CA GLY A 31 8.86 -16.71 9.49
C GLY A 31 7.42 -16.51 9.95
N LEU A 32 6.74 -15.48 9.44
CA LEU A 32 5.31 -15.25 9.69
C LEU A 32 4.46 -16.36 9.08
N LEU A 33 4.74 -16.78 7.84
CA LEU A 33 4.03 -17.90 7.21
C LEU A 33 4.27 -19.21 7.97
N TRP A 34 5.52 -19.49 8.35
CA TRP A 34 5.85 -20.64 9.17
C TRP A 34 5.11 -20.61 10.51
N LEU A 35 5.06 -19.46 11.18
CA LEU A 35 4.31 -19.29 12.42
C LEU A 35 2.82 -19.57 12.20
N LEU A 36 2.25 -19.06 11.11
CA LEU A 36 0.85 -19.31 10.73
C LEU A 36 0.56 -20.79 10.44
N HIS A 37 1.55 -21.59 10.04
CA HIS A 37 1.38 -23.03 9.82
C HIS A 37 1.94 -23.88 10.97
N HIS A 38 2.34 -23.26 12.08
CA HIS A 38 3.00 -23.98 13.17
C HIS A 38 2.02 -24.89 13.93
N PRO A 39 2.36 -26.16 14.20
CA PRO A 39 1.47 -27.10 14.89
C PRO A 39 0.95 -26.61 16.24
N ALA A 40 1.75 -25.81 16.96
CA ALA A 40 1.33 -25.24 18.25
C ALA A 40 0.14 -24.27 18.15
N LEU A 41 -0.13 -23.71 16.96
CA LEU A 41 -1.26 -22.82 16.70
C LEU A 41 -2.42 -23.54 16.00
N ALA A 42 -2.26 -24.82 15.64
CA ALA A 42 -3.28 -25.60 14.94
C ALA A 42 -4.60 -25.66 15.73
N SER A 43 -4.53 -25.76 17.06
CA SER A 43 -5.69 -25.74 17.95
C SER A 43 -6.48 -24.43 17.89
N MET A 44 -5.81 -23.29 17.64
CA MET A 44 -6.48 -22.00 17.48
C MET A 44 -7.26 -21.95 16.16
N THR A 45 -6.68 -22.49 15.08
CA THR A 45 -7.33 -22.50 13.75
C THR A 45 -8.55 -23.41 13.69
N GLN A 46 -8.55 -24.51 14.44
CA GLN A 46 -9.64 -25.50 14.46
C GLN A 46 -10.69 -25.22 15.54
N SER A 47 -10.50 -24.16 16.34
CA SER A 47 -11.38 -23.84 17.46
C SER A 47 -12.79 -23.43 17.03
N SER A 48 -12.95 -22.83 15.84
CA SER A 48 -14.23 -22.41 15.27
C SER A 48 -14.09 -22.04 13.78
N ALA A 49 -15.21 -21.99 13.06
CA ALA A 49 -15.22 -21.53 11.67
C ALA A 49 -14.75 -20.07 11.52
N SER A 50 -15.08 -19.20 12.48
CA SER A 50 -14.60 -17.81 12.51
C SER A 50 -13.09 -17.71 12.75
N ALA A 51 -12.54 -18.59 13.59
CA ALA A 51 -11.09 -18.66 13.78
C ALA A 51 -10.36 -19.14 12.53
N ALA A 52 -10.90 -20.14 11.83
CA ALA A 52 -10.35 -20.62 10.55
C ALA A 52 -10.35 -19.51 9.48
N ASP A 53 -11.45 -18.78 9.34
CA ASP A 53 -11.57 -17.68 8.39
C ASP A 53 -10.62 -16.51 8.72
N PHE A 54 -10.54 -16.11 10.00
CA PHE A 54 -9.57 -15.11 10.45
C PHE A 54 -8.13 -15.52 10.10
N TRP A 55 -7.80 -16.81 10.26
CA TRP A 55 -6.48 -17.33 9.93
C TRP A 55 -6.18 -17.28 8.43
N GLY A 56 -7.16 -17.63 7.59
CA GLY A 56 -7.06 -17.50 6.14
C GLY A 56 -6.83 -16.05 5.70
N ARG A 57 -7.48 -15.09 6.35
CA ARG A 57 -7.26 -13.65 6.13
C ARG A 57 -5.87 -13.20 6.59
N MET A 58 -5.37 -13.70 7.73
CA MET A 58 -4.00 -13.45 8.19
C MET A 58 -2.95 -13.93 7.18
N GLU A 59 -3.09 -15.17 6.70
CA GLU A 59 -2.19 -15.73 5.69
C GLU A 59 -2.24 -14.92 4.39
N THR A 60 -3.44 -14.53 3.96
CA THR A 60 -3.62 -13.67 2.79
C THR A 60 -2.95 -12.32 2.98
N ALA A 61 -3.12 -11.68 4.14
CA ALA A 61 -2.51 -10.40 4.46
C ALA A 61 -0.97 -10.48 4.42
N VAL A 62 -0.40 -11.51 5.04
CA VAL A 62 1.05 -11.75 5.05
C VAL A 62 1.59 -11.96 3.63
N LYS A 63 0.96 -12.82 2.83
CA LYS A 63 1.36 -13.07 1.44
C LYS A 63 1.22 -11.82 0.56
N ALA A 64 0.08 -11.15 0.61
CA ALA A 64 -0.20 -9.99 -0.21
C ALA A 64 0.76 -8.83 0.13
N MET A 65 0.90 -8.49 1.42
CA MET A 65 1.75 -7.38 1.85
C MET A 65 3.24 -7.69 1.67
N GLY A 66 3.66 -8.94 1.94
CA GLY A 66 5.00 -9.41 1.63
C GLY A 66 5.32 -9.34 0.12
N GLY A 67 4.37 -9.75 -0.72
CA GLY A 67 4.47 -9.64 -2.17
C GLY A 67 4.58 -8.19 -2.64
N VAL A 68 3.76 -7.28 -2.12
CA VAL A 68 3.82 -5.84 -2.42
C VAL A 68 5.16 -5.23 -1.98
N PHE A 69 5.68 -5.60 -0.81
CA PHE A 69 7.01 -5.18 -0.37
C PHE A 69 8.09 -5.62 -1.36
N LEU A 70 8.16 -6.92 -1.67
CA LEU A 70 9.18 -7.45 -2.57
C LEU A 70 9.06 -6.85 -3.97
N LEU A 71 7.84 -6.70 -4.48
CA LEU A 71 7.57 -6.09 -5.77
C LEU A 71 8.06 -4.64 -5.83
N THR A 72 7.63 -3.78 -4.91
CA THR A 72 7.96 -2.34 -4.95
C THR A 72 9.46 -2.08 -4.76
N TRP A 73 10.11 -2.84 -3.88
CA TRP A 73 11.56 -2.76 -3.69
C TRP A 73 12.35 -3.32 -4.88
N GLY A 74 11.90 -4.42 -5.47
CA GLY A 74 12.46 -5.00 -6.68
C GLY A 74 12.33 -4.06 -7.89
N LEU A 75 11.14 -3.50 -8.13
CA LEU A 75 10.91 -2.53 -9.21
C LEU A 75 11.81 -1.31 -9.06
N ARG A 76 11.96 -0.76 -7.85
CA ARG A 76 12.83 0.39 -7.62
C ARG A 76 14.31 0.07 -7.89
N PHE A 77 14.76 -1.11 -7.48
CA PHE A 77 16.11 -1.59 -7.75
C PHE A 77 16.38 -1.76 -9.25
N LEU A 78 15.48 -2.47 -9.93
CA LEU A 78 15.55 -2.65 -11.38
C LEU A 78 15.57 -1.32 -12.11
N ASP A 79 14.71 -0.39 -11.70
CA ASP A 79 14.59 0.92 -12.33
C ASP A 79 15.86 1.77 -12.17
N GLN A 80 16.45 1.79 -10.97
CA GLN A 80 17.64 2.59 -10.70
C GLN A 80 18.89 2.03 -11.41
N PHE A 81 19.12 0.71 -11.34
CA PHE A 81 20.38 0.12 -11.75
C PHE A 81 20.40 -0.38 -13.20
N PHE A 82 19.25 -0.77 -13.75
CA PHE A 82 19.18 -1.39 -15.08
C PHE A 82 18.42 -0.52 -16.08
N LEU A 83 17.38 0.20 -15.63
CA LEU A 83 16.47 0.90 -16.55
C LEU A 83 16.61 2.43 -16.52
N ARG A 84 17.50 2.98 -15.68
CA ARG A 84 17.82 4.41 -15.58
C ARG A 84 16.57 5.30 -15.45
N GLY A 85 15.59 4.88 -14.65
CA GLY A 85 14.35 5.64 -14.40
C GLY A 85 13.25 5.44 -15.44
N ARG A 86 13.46 4.62 -16.47
CA ARG A 86 12.46 4.36 -17.53
C ARG A 86 11.23 3.64 -17.01
N LEU A 87 11.35 2.78 -16.00
CA LEU A 87 10.23 2.05 -15.43
C LEU A 87 9.31 2.99 -14.64
N THR A 88 9.88 3.80 -13.73
CA THR A 88 9.10 4.79 -12.97
C THR A 88 8.46 5.80 -13.90
N SER A 89 9.18 6.22 -14.95
CA SER A 89 8.61 7.09 -15.98
C SER A 89 7.46 6.39 -16.71
N GLY A 90 7.66 5.21 -17.29
CA GLY A 90 6.63 4.52 -18.08
C GLY A 90 5.36 4.17 -17.28
N LEU A 91 5.50 3.86 -15.99
CA LEU A 91 4.40 3.43 -15.14
C LEU A 91 3.75 4.55 -14.32
N SER A 92 4.30 5.78 -14.36
CA SER A 92 3.70 6.94 -13.69
C SER A 92 2.36 7.31 -14.33
N LEU A 93 1.40 7.73 -13.51
CA LEU A 93 0.13 8.24 -14.01
C LEU A 93 0.26 9.73 -14.36
N VAL A 94 -0.03 10.09 -15.62
CA VAL A 94 0.03 11.47 -16.10
C VAL A 94 -1.38 12.07 -16.06
N SER A 95 -1.55 13.10 -15.23
CA SER A 95 -2.87 13.73 -15.02
C SER A 95 -3.25 14.63 -16.19
N ARG A 96 -4.50 14.55 -16.65
CA ARG A 96 -5.06 15.32 -17.78
C ARG A 96 -4.22 15.25 -19.07
N GLY A 97 -3.49 14.15 -19.24
CA GLY A 97 -2.77 13.79 -20.47
C GLY A 97 -3.33 12.50 -21.05
N SER A 98 -2.51 11.77 -21.81
CA SER A 98 -2.91 10.47 -22.37
C SER A 98 -3.34 9.51 -21.26
N PHE A 99 -4.54 8.96 -21.41
CA PHE A 99 -5.05 7.94 -20.49
C PHE A 99 -4.32 6.62 -20.72
N SER A 100 -3.93 5.95 -19.63
CA SER A 100 -3.26 4.66 -19.67
C SER A 100 -3.85 3.78 -18.58
N LEU A 101 -4.57 2.73 -18.99
CA LEU A 101 -5.14 1.76 -18.05
C LEU A 101 -4.04 1.06 -17.25
N ILE A 102 -2.90 0.77 -17.89
CA ILE A 102 -1.74 0.19 -17.20
C ILE A 102 -1.28 1.13 -16.09
N SER A 103 -1.01 2.40 -16.42
CA SER A 103 -0.52 3.39 -15.45
C SER A 103 -1.50 3.63 -14.32
N LEU A 104 -2.81 3.48 -14.58
CA LEU A 104 -3.87 3.60 -13.58
C LEU A 104 -3.71 2.61 -12.43
N PHE A 105 -3.33 1.37 -12.72
CA PHE A 105 -3.09 0.34 -11.71
C PHE A 105 -1.63 0.27 -11.24
N THR A 106 -0.66 0.70 -12.06
CA THR A 106 0.76 0.49 -11.75
C THR A 106 1.43 1.65 -11.01
N PHE A 107 0.92 2.88 -11.13
CA PHE A 107 1.58 4.05 -10.55
C PHE A 107 1.82 3.97 -9.02
N PRO A 108 1.00 3.26 -8.20
CA PRO A 108 1.26 3.14 -6.78
C PRO A 108 2.49 2.27 -6.45
N PHE A 109 2.92 1.41 -7.37
CA PHE A 109 4.02 0.46 -7.14
C PHE A 109 5.40 1.01 -7.51
N VAL A 110 5.47 2.05 -8.35
CA VAL A 110 6.73 2.69 -8.72
C VAL A 110 7.02 3.91 -7.85
N HIS A 111 8.30 4.16 -7.56
CA HIS A 111 8.73 5.24 -6.65
C HIS A 111 9.93 5.98 -7.22
N GLY A 112 9.92 7.31 -7.11
CA GLY A 112 11.04 8.15 -7.54
C GLY A 112 12.34 7.84 -6.78
N SER A 113 12.27 7.71 -5.45
CA SER A 113 13.45 7.49 -4.61
C SER A 113 13.24 6.42 -3.55
N TYR A 114 14.34 5.86 -3.04
CA TYR A 114 14.30 4.94 -1.90
C TYR A 114 13.76 5.59 -0.62
N GLY A 115 13.98 6.90 -0.42
CA GLY A 115 13.39 7.63 0.70
C GLY A 115 11.87 7.71 0.61
N HIS A 116 11.32 7.90 -0.60
CA HIS A 116 9.88 7.87 -0.83
C HIS A 116 9.30 6.47 -0.57
N LEU A 117 9.92 5.43 -1.14
CA LEU A 117 9.53 4.03 -0.93
C LEU A 117 9.56 3.63 0.55
N LEU A 118 10.64 3.94 1.25
CA LEU A 118 10.80 3.64 2.67
C LEU A 118 9.79 4.41 3.52
N GLY A 119 9.47 5.65 3.15
CA GLY A 119 8.44 6.46 3.83
C GLY A 119 7.02 5.90 3.70
N ASN A 120 6.74 5.11 2.65
CA ASN A 120 5.43 4.49 2.43
C ASN A 120 5.35 3.06 2.99
N THR A 121 6.45 2.30 2.93
CA THR A 121 6.48 0.86 3.24
C THR A 121 5.82 0.52 4.60
N PRO A 122 6.18 1.11 5.75
CA PRO A 122 5.63 0.68 7.04
C PRO A 122 4.12 0.87 7.15
N LEU A 123 3.60 2.00 6.65
CA LEU A 123 2.17 2.28 6.70
C LEU A 123 1.39 1.47 5.67
N LEU A 124 2.00 1.19 4.52
CA LEU A 124 1.39 0.33 3.50
C LEU A 124 1.20 -1.08 4.03
N LEU A 125 2.22 -1.65 4.68
CA LEU A 125 2.13 -2.97 5.31
C LEU A 125 1.11 -3.01 6.44
N LEU A 126 1.08 -1.97 7.28
CA LEU A 126 0.14 -1.87 8.39
C LEU A 126 -1.31 -1.77 7.91
N PHE A 127 -1.65 -0.72 7.17
CA PHE A 127 -3.04 -0.49 6.75
C PHE A 127 -3.49 -1.47 5.66
N GLY A 128 -2.61 -1.87 4.74
CA GLY A 128 -2.97 -2.90 3.76
C GLY A 128 -3.22 -4.27 4.41
N GLY A 129 -2.48 -4.60 5.46
CA GLY A 129 -2.74 -5.79 6.28
C GLY A 129 -4.07 -5.70 7.03
N LEU A 130 -4.32 -4.58 7.71
CA LEU A 130 -5.58 -4.34 8.42
C LEU A 130 -6.80 -4.36 7.48
N ALA A 131 -6.68 -3.75 6.30
CA ALA A 131 -7.75 -3.75 5.30
C ALA A 131 -8.16 -5.17 4.90
N ILE A 132 -7.19 -6.07 4.69
CA ILE A 132 -7.46 -7.49 4.38
C ILE A 132 -8.15 -8.19 5.56
N LEU A 133 -7.76 -7.89 6.79
CA LEU A 133 -8.35 -8.48 7.99
C LEU A 133 -9.76 -7.97 8.28
N PHE A 134 -10.06 -6.74 7.90
CA PHE A 134 -11.37 -6.15 8.10
C PHE A 134 -12.35 -6.51 7.00
N LEU A 135 -11.91 -7.14 5.91
CA LEU A 135 -12.85 -7.67 4.91
C LEU A 135 -13.79 -8.68 5.57
N PRO A 136 -15.11 -8.61 5.29
CA PRO A 136 -16.07 -9.63 5.73
C PRO A 136 -15.71 -11.03 5.23
N THR A 137 -15.14 -11.10 4.02
CA THR A 137 -14.65 -12.32 3.38
C THR A 137 -13.46 -11.97 2.49
N VAL A 138 -12.48 -12.87 2.40
CA VAL A 138 -11.32 -12.72 1.51
C VAL A 138 -11.71 -12.61 0.03
N THR A 139 -12.89 -13.13 -0.34
CA THR A 139 -13.36 -13.11 -1.73
C THR A 139 -13.62 -11.70 -2.25
N LEU A 140 -13.89 -10.72 -1.38
CA LEU A 140 -14.10 -9.32 -1.74
C LEU A 140 -12.80 -8.53 -1.99
N LEU A 141 -11.64 -9.14 -1.72
CA LEU A 141 -10.35 -8.46 -1.79
C LEU A 141 -10.08 -7.87 -3.18
N VAL A 142 -10.38 -8.64 -4.22
CA VAL A 142 -10.09 -8.24 -5.60
C VAL A 142 -10.99 -7.08 -6.01
N GLU A 143 -12.28 -7.15 -5.70
CA GLU A 143 -13.27 -6.11 -6.01
C GLU A 143 -12.93 -4.80 -5.28
N VAL A 144 -12.62 -4.88 -3.98
CA VAL A 144 -12.22 -3.71 -3.17
C VAL A 144 -10.95 -3.08 -3.72
N LEU A 145 -9.92 -3.88 -4.05
CA LEU A 145 -8.68 -3.34 -4.61
C LEU A 145 -8.91 -2.73 -5.99
N LEU A 146 -9.60 -3.41 -6.90
CA LEU A 146 -9.92 -2.89 -8.23
C LEU A 146 -10.68 -1.57 -8.13
N PHE A 147 -11.66 -1.49 -7.24
CA PHE A 147 -12.40 -0.27 -7.00
C PHE A 147 -11.51 0.87 -6.47
N ILE A 148 -10.65 0.58 -5.49
CA ILE A 148 -9.68 1.55 -4.96
C ILE A 148 -8.77 2.08 -6.07
N PHE A 149 -8.15 1.19 -6.85
CA PHE A 149 -7.28 1.59 -7.96
C PHE A 149 -8.03 2.43 -9.01
N LEU A 150 -9.25 2.03 -9.36
CA LEU A 150 -10.10 2.75 -10.31
C LEU A 150 -10.43 4.16 -9.83
N VAL A 151 -11.00 4.30 -8.64
CA VAL A 151 -11.43 5.60 -8.10
C VAL A 151 -10.22 6.50 -7.85
N GLN A 152 -9.15 5.97 -7.23
CA GLN A 152 -7.94 6.74 -7.00
C GLN A 152 -7.29 7.18 -8.32
N GLY A 153 -7.15 6.27 -9.27
CA GLY A 153 -6.51 6.53 -10.55
C GLY A 153 -7.29 7.51 -11.42
N VAL A 154 -8.61 7.33 -11.55
CA VAL A 154 -9.48 8.27 -12.26
C VAL A 154 -9.48 9.64 -11.58
N GLY A 155 -9.57 9.67 -10.25
CA GLY A 155 -9.51 10.89 -9.46
C GLY A 155 -8.20 11.66 -9.65
N VAL A 156 -7.07 10.96 -9.63
CA VAL A 156 -5.75 11.56 -9.96
C VAL A 156 -5.72 12.07 -11.40
N TRP A 157 -6.19 11.29 -12.36
CA TRP A 157 -6.16 11.66 -13.76
C TRP A 157 -6.97 12.92 -14.05
N LEU A 158 -8.16 13.05 -13.46
CA LEU A 158 -9.06 14.20 -13.63
C LEU A 158 -8.57 15.44 -12.87
N PHE A 159 -8.23 15.28 -11.59
CA PHE A 159 -8.03 16.41 -10.66
C PHE A 159 -6.56 16.72 -10.35
N GLY A 160 -5.63 15.92 -10.88
CA GLY A 160 -4.20 16.19 -10.75
C GLY A 160 -3.73 17.43 -11.53
N ALA A 161 -2.55 17.93 -11.18
CA ALA A 161 -1.93 19.03 -11.89
C ALA A 161 -1.75 18.67 -13.37
N ARG A 162 -1.99 19.61 -14.29
CA ARG A 162 -1.94 19.37 -15.73
C ARG A 162 -0.55 18.85 -16.12
N ASN A 163 -0.49 17.72 -16.81
CA ASN A 163 0.75 17.01 -17.16
C ASN A 163 1.61 16.60 -15.96
N GLY A 164 1.05 16.58 -14.75
CA GLY A 164 1.70 16.14 -13.53
C GLY A 164 1.80 14.61 -13.50
N ARG A 165 3.01 14.10 -13.22
CA ARG A 165 3.27 12.67 -13.05
C ARG A 165 3.11 12.30 -11.58
N THR A 166 2.24 11.33 -11.29
CA THR A 166 2.03 10.79 -9.95
C THR A 166 2.63 9.39 -9.85
N VAL A 167 3.35 9.12 -8.76
CA VAL A 167 3.95 7.82 -8.44
C VAL A 167 3.88 7.58 -6.93
N GLY A 168 4.03 6.34 -6.51
CA GLY A 168 4.22 5.94 -5.13
C GLY A 168 2.95 5.55 -4.40
N ALA A 169 3.12 4.78 -3.34
CA ALA A 169 2.04 4.10 -2.64
C ALA A 169 1.28 4.99 -1.63
N SER A 170 1.70 6.23 -1.39
CA SER A 170 1.07 7.08 -0.38
C SER A 170 -0.44 7.33 -0.57
N GLY A 171 -0.94 7.36 -1.82
CA GLY A 171 -2.38 7.38 -2.09
C GLY A 171 -3.07 6.09 -1.64
N LEU A 172 -2.45 4.94 -1.92
CA LEU A 172 -2.95 3.62 -1.54
C LEU A 172 -2.91 3.42 0.00
N VAL A 173 -1.89 3.96 0.68
CA VAL A 173 -1.82 4.03 2.14
C VAL A 173 -3.03 4.78 2.71
N LEU A 174 -3.36 5.94 2.13
CA LEU A 174 -4.52 6.72 2.55
C LEU A 174 -5.84 6.03 2.18
N ALA A 175 -5.89 5.29 1.08
CA ALA A 175 -7.04 4.45 0.74
C ALA A 175 -7.28 3.37 1.79
N PHE A 176 -6.25 2.60 2.15
CA PHE A 176 -6.41 1.59 3.21
C PHE A 176 -6.76 2.21 4.55
N TYR A 177 -6.12 3.33 4.93
CA TYR A 177 -6.49 4.05 6.15
C TYR A 177 -7.95 4.52 6.15
N GLY A 178 -8.40 5.11 5.03
CA GLY A 178 -9.78 5.56 4.87
C GLY A 178 -10.78 4.41 4.90
N PHE A 179 -10.43 3.28 4.27
CA PHE A 179 -11.20 2.04 4.32
C PHE A 179 -11.30 1.51 5.75
N ASP A 180 -10.17 1.35 6.45
CA ASP A 180 -10.11 0.78 7.81
C ASP A 180 -10.96 1.58 8.80
N VAL A 181 -10.84 2.91 8.75
CA VAL A 181 -11.63 3.81 9.62
C VAL A 181 -13.11 3.75 9.25
N ALA A 182 -13.45 3.91 7.98
CA ALA A 182 -14.86 3.93 7.56
C ALA A 182 -15.55 2.58 7.82
N HIS A 183 -14.90 1.48 7.45
CA HIS A 183 -15.42 0.13 7.66
C HIS A 183 -15.64 -0.15 9.15
N GLY A 184 -14.67 0.17 10.02
CA GLY A 184 -14.84 -0.03 11.45
C GLY A 184 -15.92 0.84 12.09
N LEU A 185 -16.16 2.04 11.56
CA LEU A 185 -17.30 2.88 11.98
C LEU A 185 -18.65 2.33 11.48
N PHE A 186 -18.70 1.70 10.30
CA PHE A 186 -19.93 1.13 9.74
C PHE A 186 -20.28 -0.24 10.32
N ALA A 187 -19.28 -1.06 10.63
CA ALA A 187 -19.46 -2.45 11.10
C ALA A 187 -19.91 -2.53 12.57
N GLY A 188 -19.59 -1.54 13.40
CA GLY A 188 -19.91 -1.56 14.83
C GLY A 188 -18.98 -2.44 15.66
N GLY A 189 -19.33 -2.60 16.95
CA GLY A 189 -18.66 -3.53 17.87
C GLY A 189 -17.19 -3.18 18.16
N TRP A 190 -16.35 -4.21 18.31
CA TRP A 190 -14.93 -4.03 18.64
C TRP A 190 -14.13 -3.41 17.48
N VAL A 191 -14.58 -3.56 16.23
CA VAL A 191 -13.92 -2.96 15.05
C VAL A 191 -14.03 -1.43 15.09
N THR A 192 -15.11 -0.89 15.65
CA THR A 192 -15.25 0.55 15.90
C THR A 192 -14.20 1.06 16.88
N VAL A 193 -13.90 0.32 17.96
CA VAL A 193 -12.84 0.71 18.91
C VAL A 193 -11.49 0.79 18.20
N LEU A 194 -11.21 -0.16 17.31
CA LEU A 194 -9.98 -0.15 16.51
C LEU A 194 -9.95 1.02 15.53
N ALA A 195 -11.04 1.33 14.82
CA ALA A 195 -11.13 2.52 13.96
C ALA A 195 -10.89 3.82 14.75
N LEU A 196 -11.45 3.95 15.95
CA LEU A 196 -11.19 5.09 16.84
C LEU A 196 -9.73 5.16 17.29
N ALA A 197 -9.09 4.01 17.56
CA ALA A 197 -7.67 3.95 17.85
C ALA A 197 -6.83 4.38 16.64
N LEU A 198 -7.17 3.96 15.41
CA LEU A 198 -6.50 4.39 14.18
C LEU A 198 -6.63 5.91 13.99
N LEU A 199 -7.80 6.48 14.26
CA LEU A 199 -8.01 7.93 14.26
C LEU A 199 -7.14 8.64 15.31
N LEU A 200 -7.09 8.12 16.54
CA LEU A 200 -6.33 8.71 17.64
C LEU A 200 -4.81 8.67 17.38
N PHE A 201 -4.27 7.51 17.02
CA PHE A 201 -2.83 7.29 16.90
C PHE A 201 -2.25 7.74 15.55
N PHE A 202 -3.03 7.61 14.47
CA PHE A 202 -2.55 7.91 13.11
C PHE A 202 -3.21 9.13 12.47
N GLY A 203 -4.35 9.60 12.97
CA GLY A 203 -5.14 10.67 12.34
C GLY A 203 -4.35 11.94 12.07
N ARG A 204 -3.56 12.42 13.04
CA ARG A 204 -2.67 13.59 12.83
C ARG A 204 -1.66 13.36 11.70
N ARG A 205 -1.05 12.17 11.64
CA ARG A 205 -0.06 11.84 10.59
C ARG A 205 -0.74 11.70 9.23
N MET A 206 -1.91 11.05 9.18
CA MET A 206 -2.66 10.84 7.95
C MET A 206 -3.21 12.14 7.40
N PHE A 207 -3.72 13.03 8.27
CA PHE A 207 -4.14 14.37 7.90
C PHE A 207 -2.99 15.20 7.32
N ARG A 208 -1.80 15.16 7.95
CA ARG A 208 -0.61 15.81 7.38
C ARG A 208 -0.19 15.24 6.03
N THR A 209 -0.32 13.92 5.87
CA THR A 209 -0.04 13.24 4.59
C THR A 209 -1.05 13.69 3.54
N LEU A 210 -2.34 13.75 3.89
CA LEU A 210 -3.44 14.19 3.01
C LEU A 210 -3.20 15.58 2.42
N LEU A 211 -2.65 16.49 3.23
CA LEU A 211 -2.34 17.88 2.83
C LEU A 211 -0.93 18.04 2.26
N SER A 212 -0.12 16.99 2.22
CA SER A 212 1.27 17.09 1.79
C SER A 212 1.37 17.36 0.29
N ARG A 213 2.43 18.10 -0.07
CA ARG A 213 2.76 18.51 -1.44
C ARG A 213 4.26 18.45 -1.63
N GLY A 214 4.71 18.15 -2.83
CA GLY A 214 6.14 18.14 -3.14
C GLY A 214 6.46 17.57 -4.51
N LYS A 215 7.76 17.50 -4.81
CA LYS A 215 8.30 16.83 -5.99
C LYS A 215 9.43 15.89 -5.56
N THR A 216 9.48 14.71 -6.15
CA THR A 216 10.60 13.77 -6.01
C THR A 216 11.80 14.26 -6.82
N ALA A 217 12.98 13.68 -6.58
CA ALA A 217 14.21 14.04 -7.30
C ALA A 217 14.08 13.81 -8.81
N GLU A 218 13.21 12.87 -9.20
CA GLU A 218 12.88 12.47 -10.57
C GLU A 218 11.72 13.30 -11.16
N GLY A 219 11.27 14.34 -10.46
CA GLY A 219 10.25 15.29 -10.91
C GLY A 219 8.80 14.82 -10.77
N ALA A 220 8.55 13.60 -10.28
CA ALA A 220 7.20 13.13 -9.99
C ALA A 220 6.61 13.88 -8.79
N GLN A 221 5.35 14.28 -8.90
CA GLN A 221 4.65 15.08 -7.90
C GLN A 221 4.11 14.19 -6.78
N ILE A 222 4.34 14.64 -5.55
CA ILE A 222 3.52 14.24 -4.40
C ILE A 222 2.23 15.07 -4.54
N SER A 223 1.22 14.46 -5.14
CA SER A 223 -0.01 15.13 -5.53
C SER A 223 -1.05 15.05 -4.42
N THR A 224 -1.53 16.20 -3.96
CA THR A 224 -2.71 16.29 -3.06
C THR A 224 -3.92 15.58 -3.66
N ALA A 225 -4.07 15.55 -4.99
CA ALA A 225 -5.13 14.79 -5.65
C ALA A 225 -4.95 13.27 -5.44
N GLY A 226 -3.72 12.76 -5.50
CA GLY A 226 -3.42 11.35 -5.20
C GLY A 226 -3.74 10.97 -3.77
N HIS A 227 -3.47 11.87 -2.82
CA HIS A 227 -3.80 11.65 -1.42
C HIS A 227 -5.30 11.71 -1.14
N LEU A 228 -5.98 12.72 -1.68
CA LEU A 228 -7.41 12.91 -1.50
C LEU A 228 -8.21 11.77 -2.14
N TRP A 229 -7.95 11.46 -3.41
CA TRP A 229 -8.67 10.41 -4.13
C TRP A 229 -8.29 9.02 -3.65
N GLY A 230 -7.06 8.83 -3.13
CA GLY A 230 -6.70 7.64 -2.35
C GLY A 230 -7.61 7.50 -1.14
N PHE A 231 -7.62 8.48 -0.23
CA PHE A 231 -8.46 8.46 0.97
C PHE A 231 -9.94 8.22 0.69
N LEU A 232 -10.51 8.96 -0.27
CA LEU A 232 -11.92 8.82 -0.66
C LEU A 232 -12.22 7.46 -1.28
N SER A 233 -11.33 6.91 -2.10
CA SER A 233 -11.53 5.58 -2.69
C SER A 233 -11.68 4.49 -1.63
N GLY A 234 -10.94 4.60 -0.52
CA GLY A 234 -11.06 3.72 0.64
C GLY A 234 -12.40 3.84 1.35
N ILE A 235 -12.84 5.07 1.63
CA ILE A 235 -14.16 5.33 2.24
C ILE A 235 -15.27 4.78 1.36
N PHE A 236 -15.21 5.04 0.05
CA PHE A 236 -16.20 4.54 -0.89
C PHE A 236 -16.18 3.01 -0.97
N ALA A 237 -15.00 2.37 -0.97
CA ALA A 237 -14.90 0.91 -0.92
C ALA A 237 -15.51 0.34 0.35
N ALA A 238 -15.26 0.96 1.51
CA ALA A 238 -15.86 0.55 2.77
C ALA A 238 -17.38 0.71 2.77
N TYR A 239 -17.89 1.77 2.14
CA TYR A 239 -19.33 1.97 1.93
C TYR A 239 -19.92 0.88 1.03
N LEU A 240 -19.23 0.47 -0.05
CA LEU A 240 -19.76 -0.53 -0.99
C LEU A 240 -20.08 -1.86 -0.30
N ILE A 241 -19.23 -2.28 0.63
CA ILE A 241 -19.33 -3.56 1.33
C ILE A 241 -20.00 -3.45 2.71
N SER A 242 -20.50 -2.26 3.08
CA SER A 242 -21.16 -2.06 4.37
C SER A 242 -22.55 -2.71 4.38
N PRO A 243 -23.21 -2.85 5.56
CA PRO A 243 -24.57 -3.40 5.67
C PRO A 243 -25.64 -2.63 4.87
N PHE A 244 -25.34 -1.40 4.45
CA PHE A 244 -26.24 -0.53 3.67
C PHE A 244 -25.64 -0.21 2.28
N GLY A 245 -24.58 -0.93 1.89
CA GLY A 245 -23.91 -0.81 0.61
C GLY A 245 -24.50 -1.74 -0.46
N PRO A 246 -24.25 -1.45 -1.75
CA PRO A 246 -24.72 -2.28 -2.86
C PRO A 246 -24.13 -3.69 -2.90
N LEU A 247 -22.99 -3.93 -2.24
CA LEU A 247 -22.35 -5.24 -2.11
C LEU A 247 -22.47 -5.79 -0.68
N ALA A 248 -23.53 -5.39 0.05
CA ALA A 248 -23.81 -5.91 1.38
C ALA A 248 -23.84 -7.45 1.33
N VAL A 249 -22.93 -8.07 2.07
CA VAL A 249 -22.95 -9.52 2.29
C VAL A 249 -23.99 -9.74 3.39
N GLY A 250 -25.17 -10.24 3.00
CA GLY A 250 -26.27 -10.58 3.90
C GLY A 250 -25.99 -11.79 4.77
#